data_AF-D8T6L3-F1
#
_entry.id   AF-D8T6L3-F1
#
_cell.length_a   1.000
_cell.length_b   1.000
_cell.length_c   1.000
_cell.angle_alpha   90.00
_cell.angle_beta   90.00
_cell.angle_gamma   90.00
#
_symmetry.space_group_name_H-M   'P 1'
#
loop_
_entity.id
_entity.type
_entity.pdbx_description
1 polymer ?
#
loop_
_entity_poly.entity_id
_entity_poly.type
_entity_poly.pdbx_seq_one_letter_code
_entity_poly.pdbx_strand_id
1 'polypeptide(L)'
;MLHLVCGTWARDATAFYLVTRPKDDTSPNRKPASCSRSTVEKVAAQSPKKKRRVADPGLVPERVKRLDDLVPANKTDIFTQMELTPGDQDVVLVTDAQRDLTLGLDGEMLQGYIRSQLASGAALDEVEVDAVKLSLEVWFTYLTRRNKFADRFSSILEEMAGNMKQYEETLQKLQADEDLYMRMKFFIKDLSSFGSDEEAQERLEHSGKSQYFFTTAYFSEEEIARLLELRVSSGKSVNELLGELVSDKGELCTSHDVAPLLQKVFGIKRGFQEDAGFKHRFKAFRKQWTKKNRRFSISLTRRLTAWSLTALKMVDTLGFPIASVIMLGDWDGPVCDPLKHERN
;
A
#
# COMPACT_ATOMS: atom_id res chain seq x y z
N MET A 1 20.74 9.98 8.24
CA MET A 1 21.24 9.84 6.84
C MET A 1 22.21 8.67 6.55
N LEU A 2 23.41 8.55 7.18
CA LEU A 2 24.37 7.47 6.81
C LEU A 2 23.81 6.05 7.04
N HIS A 3 23.20 5.83 8.20
CA HIS A 3 22.58 4.55 8.55
C HIS A 3 21.47 4.14 7.57
N LEU A 4 20.77 5.11 6.98
CA LEU A 4 19.79 4.90 5.93
C LEU A 4 20.49 4.43 4.65
N VAL A 5 21.49 5.19 4.16
CA VAL A 5 22.26 4.83 2.95
C VAL A 5 22.85 3.41 3.07
N CYS A 6 23.40 3.07 4.24
CA CYS A 6 23.98 1.76 4.47
C CYS A 6 22.93 0.65 4.63
N GLY A 7 21.82 0.94 5.31
CA GLY A 7 20.79 -0.05 5.66
C GLY A 7 19.84 -0.40 4.52
N THR A 8 19.67 0.49 3.53
CA THR A 8 18.80 0.25 2.38
C THR A 8 19.61 0.06 1.08
N TRP A 9 20.52 0.99 0.74
CA TRP A 9 21.08 1.07 -0.61
C TRP A 9 22.43 0.40 -0.79
N ALA A 10 23.30 0.49 0.21
CA ALA A 10 24.57 -0.21 0.16
C ALA A 10 24.45 -1.70 0.56
N ARG A 11 23.25 -2.16 0.92
CA ARG A 11 23.03 -3.53 1.41
C ARG A 11 23.44 -4.59 0.39
N ASP A 12 23.15 -4.34 -0.88
CA ASP A 12 23.48 -5.25 -1.98
C ASP A 12 24.76 -4.82 -2.74
N ALA A 13 25.39 -3.72 -2.33
CA ALA A 13 26.63 -3.26 -2.92
C ALA A 13 27.80 -4.08 -2.38
N THR A 14 28.63 -4.62 -3.28
CA THR A 14 29.88 -5.30 -2.90
C THR A 14 30.87 -4.36 -2.22
N ALA A 15 30.81 -3.07 -2.52
CA ALA A 15 31.53 -2.01 -1.82
C ALA A 15 30.80 -0.67 -1.96
N PHE A 16 30.85 0.17 -0.91
CA PHE A 16 30.46 1.58 -1.00
C PHE A 16 31.52 2.44 -0.32
N TYR A 17 31.79 3.62 -0.88
CA TYR A 17 32.78 4.56 -0.36
C TYR A 17 32.07 5.69 0.36
N LEU A 18 32.37 5.85 1.65
CA LEU A 18 31.92 7.00 2.42
C LEU A 18 33.06 8.02 2.54
N VAL A 19 32.85 9.20 1.98
CA VAL A 19 33.78 10.33 2.17
C VAL A 19 33.23 11.23 3.28
N THR A 20 33.73 11.07 4.50
CA THR A 20 33.46 11.97 5.63
C THR A 20 34.39 13.18 5.56
N ARG A 21 33.85 14.40 5.68
CA ARG A 21 34.64 15.64 5.69
C ARG A 21 34.48 16.39 7.02
N PRO A 22 35.53 17.11 7.47
CA PRO A 22 35.42 18.03 8.61
C PRO A 22 34.31 19.06 8.38
N LYS A 23 33.62 19.49 9.45
CA LYS A 23 32.50 20.44 9.38
C LYS A 23 32.87 21.75 8.67
N ASP A 24 34.13 22.13 8.77
CA ASP A 24 34.66 23.39 8.26
C ASP A 24 35.24 23.25 6.83
N ASP A 25 35.32 22.03 6.31
CA ASP A 25 35.78 21.80 4.94
C ASP A 25 34.66 22.14 3.95
N THR A 26 34.87 23.20 3.17
CA THR A 26 33.92 23.57 2.11
C THR A 26 33.80 22.41 1.14
N SER A 27 32.60 21.81 1.08
CA SER A 27 32.25 20.80 0.10
C SER A 27 32.81 21.19 -1.28
N PRO A 28 33.42 20.27 -2.04
CA PRO A 28 33.95 20.57 -3.37
C PRO A 28 32.82 21.03 -4.31
N ASN A 29 31.57 20.74 -3.95
CA ASN A 29 30.42 21.19 -4.68
C ASN A 29 30.02 22.63 -4.29
N ARG A 30 30.47 23.21 -3.15
CA ARG A 30 30.07 24.57 -2.69
C ARG A 30 30.69 25.72 -3.49
N LYS A 31 31.75 25.51 -4.28
CA LYS A 31 32.31 26.56 -5.13
C LYS A 31 31.74 26.43 -6.54
N PRO A 32 31.05 27.45 -7.09
CA PRO A 32 30.83 27.51 -8.52
C PRO A 32 32.20 27.55 -9.21
N ALA A 33 32.35 26.85 -10.33
CA ALA A 33 33.48 27.08 -11.21
C ALA A 33 33.51 28.58 -11.54
N SER A 34 34.66 29.22 -11.34
CA SER A 34 34.83 30.65 -11.63
C SER A 34 34.78 30.86 -13.15
N CYS A 35 33.60 30.99 -13.72
CA CYS A 35 33.45 31.56 -15.05
C CYS A 35 33.46 33.08 -14.95
N SER A 36 34.42 33.66 -15.64
CA SER A 36 34.65 35.09 -15.81
C SER A 36 33.37 35.84 -16.19
N ARG A 37 33.03 36.86 -15.39
CA ARG A 37 32.00 37.87 -15.61
C ARG A 37 32.07 38.49 -17.01
N SER A 38 30.95 38.53 -17.73
CA SER A 38 30.65 39.58 -18.70
C SER A 38 29.38 40.34 -18.25
N THR A 39 29.58 41.62 -17.97
CA THR A 39 28.59 42.64 -17.60
C THR A 39 27.57 42.87 -18.72
N VAL A 40 26.26 42.74 -18.46
CA VAL A 40 25.19 43.44 -19.20
C VAL A 40 24.00 43.73 -18.25
N GLU A 41 23.25 44.77 -18.61
CA GLU A 41 22.51 45.74 -17.82
C GLU A 41 21.15 45.34 -17.20
N LYS A 42 20.74 46.19 -16.26
CA LYS A 42 19.43 46.31 -15.60
C LYS A 42 18.28 46.51 -16.59
N VAL A 43 17.16 45.82 -16.36
CA VAL A 43 15.81 46.35 -16.64
C VAL A 43 14.87 46.01 -15.48
N ALA A 44 14.19 47.03 -14.98
CA ALA A 44 13.16 46.96 -13.95
C ALA A 44 11.78 46.64 -14.57
N ALA A 45 10.90 45.95 -13.84
CA ALA A 45 9.59 46.46 -13.40
C ALA A 45 8.53 45.38 -13.10
N GLN A 46 7.84 45.62 -11.97
CA GLN A 46 6.42 45.40 -11.66
C GLN A 46 5.90 44.01 -11.21
N SER A 47 5.42 44.01 -9.96
CA SER A 47 4.60 42.99 -9.30
C SER A 47 3.10 43.29 -9.42
N PRO A 48 2.23 42.27 -9.37
CA PRO A 48 0.91 42.43 -8.77
C PRO A 48 0.63 41.40 -7.65
N LYS A 49 0.01 41.91 -6.58
CA LYS A 49 -0.50 41.18 -5.42
C LYS A 49 -1.54 40.13 -5.83
N LYS A 50 -1.48 38.92 -5.27
CA LYS A 50 -2.58 37.93 -5.40
C LYS A 50 -2.95 37.29 -4.06
N LYS A 51 -4.27 37.29 -3.81
CA LYS A 51 -4.98 36.80 -2.62
C LYS A 51 -4.76 35.30 -2.39
N ARG A 52 -4.64 34.93 -1.11
CA ARG A 52 -4.53 33.56 -0.58
C ARG A 52 -5.89 32.86 -0.72
N ARG A 53 -5.94 31.73 -1.44
CA ARG A 53 -7.03 30.74 -1.39
C ARG A 53 -6.49 29.47 -0.75
N VAL A 54 -7.33 28.87 0.09
CA VAL A 54 -7.10 27.60 0.79
C VAL A 54 -7.06 26.47 -0.24
N ALA A 55 -6.08 25.57 -0.14
CA ALA A 55 -5.82 24.52 -1.10
C ALA A 55 -6.79 23.34 -0.95
N ASP A 56 -7.25 22.83 -2.09
CA ASP A 56 -7.98 21.59 -2.28
C ASP A 56 -6.96 20.45 -2.49
N PRO A 57 -6.97 19.37 -1.70
CA PRO A 57 -5.89 18.36 -1.68
C PRO A 57 -5.76 17.49 -2.94
N GLY A 58 -6.67 17.57 -3.91
CA GLY A 58 -6.70 16.72 -5.11
C GLY A 58 -6.12 17.31 -6.39
N LEU A 59 -5.80 18.61 -6.44
CA LEU A 59 -5.29 19.26 -7.65
C LEU A 59 -3.77 19.41 -7.63
N VAL A 60 -3.11 18.93 -8.69
CA VAL A 60 -1.75 19.34 -9.06
C VAL A 60 -1.71 20.88 -8.95
N PRO A 61 -0.71 21.48 -8.26
CA PRO A 61 -0.72 22.92 -8.02
C PRO A 61 -0.93 23.68 -9.35
N GLU A 62 -2.00 24.47 -9.48
CA GLU A 62 -2.27 25.32 -10.68
C GLU A 62 -1.11 26.31 -11.00
N ARG A 63 -0.10 26.37 -10.13
CA ARG A 63 1.13 27.15 -10.27
C ARG A 63 2.37 26.35 -10.64
N VAL A 64 2.24 25.11 -11.13
CA VAL A 64 3.34 24.49 -11.88
C VAL A 64 3.55 25.36 -13.13
N LYS A 65 4.46 26.34 -13.03
CA LYS A 65 4.96 27.03 -14.21
C LYS A 65 5.86 26.03 -14.90
N ARG A 66 5.39 25.43 -15.99
CA ARG A 66 6.29 24.78 -16.94
C ARG A 66 7.31 25.81 -17.34
N LEU A 67 8.56 25.45 -17.08
CA LEU A 67 9.67 26.39 -17.13
C LEU A 67 10.11 26.65 -18.59
N ASP A 68 9.48 25.95 -19.54
CA ASP A 68 9.54 26.16 -20.99
C ASP A 68 9.24 27.61 -21.39
N ASP A 69 8.41 28.33 -20.62
CA ASP A 69 8.11 29.75 -20.85
C ASP A 69 9.19 30.71 -20.30
N LEU A 70 10.10 30.21 -19.45
CA LEU A 70 11.12 31.00 -18.76
C LEU A 70 12.53 30.81 -19.33
N VAL A 71 12.75 29.81 -20.18
CA VAL A 71 14.06 29.49 -20.74
C VAL A 71 13.95 29.39 -22.27
N PRO A 72 14.54 30.33 -23.05
CA PRO A 72 14.59 30.22 -24.50
C PRO A 72 15.26 28.91 -24.91
N ALA A 73 14.65 28.19 -25.86
CA ALA A 73 14.97 26.84 -26.34
C ALA A 73 16.43 26.56 -26.79
N ASN A 74 17.36 27.51 -26.64
CA ASN A 74 18.74 27.44 -27.13
C ASN A 74 19.81 27.67 -26.05
N LYS A 75 19.49 27.51 -24.75
CA LYS A 75 20.48 27.56 -23.66
C LYS A 75 20.37 26.36 -22.73
N THR A 76 20.53 25.16 -23.28
CA THR A 76 20.73 23.93 -22.51
C THR A 76 22.20 23.79 -22.13
N ASP A 77 22.63 24.59 -21.15
CA ASP A 77 23.62 24.08 -20.19
C ASP A 77 22.87 23.89 -18.87
N ILE A 78 22.78 22.62 -18.45
CA ILE A 78 22.07 22.11 -17.27
C ILE A 78 22.69 22.70 -15.98
N PHE A 79 23.87 23.33 -16.08
CA PHE A 79 24.55 24.06 -15.03
C PHE A 79 24.42 25.58 -15.13
N THR A 80 23.72 26.10 -16.15
CA THR A 80 23.37 27.53 -16.19
C THR A 80 22.41 27.75 -15.04
N GLN A 81 22.94 28.35 -13.97
CA GLN A 81 22.13 28.88 -12.88
C GLN A 81 20.99 29.66 -13.50
N MET A 82 19.76 29.15 -13.42
CA MET A 82 18.61 30.03 -13.47
C MET A 82 18.86 31.08 -12.41
N GLU A 83 19.03 32.33 -12.82
CA GLU A 83 19.00 33.46 -11.90
C GLU A 83 17.56 33.55 -11.39
N LEU A 84 17.26 32.74 -10.37
CA LEU A 84 16.04 32.85 -9.58
C LEU A 84 15.99 34.28 -9.07
N THR A 85 14.89 34.99 -9.35
CA THR A 85 14.77 36.35 -8.85
C THR A 85 14.78 36.30 -7.32
N PRO A 86 15.17 37.37 -6.61
CA PRO A 86 15.21 37.39 -5.15
C PRO A 86 13.88 37.03 -4.45
N GLY A 87 12.75 37.02 -5.19
CA GLY A 87 11.45 36.55 -4.72
C GLY A 87 11.15 35.06 -4.93
N ASP A 88 12.02 34.33 -5.65
CA ASP A 88 11.88 32.90 -5.98
C ASP A 88 12.73 32.00 -5.05
N GLN A 89 13.15 32.49 -3.88
CA GLN A 89 13.89 31.71 -2.87
C GLN A 89 13.12 30.47 -2.39
N ASP A 90 11.83 30.41 -2.71
CA ASP A 90 10.88 29.41 -2.27
C ASP A 90 10.67 28.29 -3.29
N VAL A 91 11.30 28.40 -4.45
CA VAL A 91 11.17 27.48 -5.56
C VAL A 91 12.21 26.36 -5.47
N VAL A 92 11.75 25.13 -5.44
CA VAL A 92 12.54 23.91 -5.59
C VAL A 92 12.54 23.56 -7.06
N LEU A 93 13.73 23.46 -7.65
CA LEU A 93 13.91 23.00 -9.02
C LEU A 93 14.03 21.48 -9.03
N VAL A 94 13.15 20.81 -9.77
CA VAL A 94 13.17 19.37 -9.98
C VAL A 94 13.41 19.12 -11.47
N THR A 95 14.52 18.47 -11.80
CA THR A 95 14.90 18.21 -13.19
C THR A 95 14.80 16.71 -13.51
N ASP A 96 14.11 16.39 -14.61
CA ASP A 96 14.14 15.07 -15.23
C ASP A 96 15.08 15.10 -16.44
N ALA A 97 16.27 14.51 -16.27
CA ALA A 97 17.29 14.47 -17.31
C ALA A 97 16.85 13.67 -18.55
N GLN A 98 15.92 12.71 -18.42
CA GLN A 98 15.46 11.92 -19.57
C GLN A 98 14.49 12.70 -20.45
N ARG A 99 13.75 13.63 -19.86
CA ARG A 99 12.71 14.42 -20.54
C ARG A 99 13.11 15.86 -20.81
N ASP A 100 14.32 16.26 -20.40
CA ASP A 100 14.81 17.64 -20.44
C ASP A 100 13.82 18.63 -19.80
N LEU A 101 13.14 18.18 -18.74
CA LEU A 101 12.08 18.93 -18.08
C LEU A 101 12.58 19.44 -16.73
N THR A 102 12.45 20.74 -16.49
CA THR A 102 12.71 21.33 -15.17
C THR A 102 11.44 21.97 -14.62
N LEU A 103 11.05 21.58 -13.41
CA LEU A 103 9.89 22.10 -12.70
C LEU A 103 10.33 23.03 -11.58
N GLY A 104 9.78 24.24 -11.55
CA GLY A 104 9.90 25.16 -10.41
C GLY A 104 8.67 25.05 -9.51
N LEU A 105 8.85 24.50 -8.31
CA LEU A 105 7.76 24.23 -7.38
C LEU A 105 7.95 24.96 -6.06
N ASP A 106 6.88 25.57 -5.52
CA ASP A 106 6.93 26.06 -4.14
C ASP A 106 7.22 24.90 -3.18
N GLY A 107 8.25 25.05 -2.35
CA GLY A 107 8.71 23.95 -1.52
C GLY A 107 7.73 23.53 -0.43
N GLU A 108 6.86 24.40 0.08
CA GLU A 108 5.83 24.01 1.05
C GLU A 108 4.71 23.23 0.36
N MET A 109 4.28 23.68 -0.82
CA MET A 109 3.30 22.95 -1.64
C MET A 109 3.83 21.58 -2.07
N LEU A 110 5.10 21.50 -2.50
CA LEU A 110 5.73 20.23 -2.86
C LEU A 110 5.80 19.28 -1.66
N GLN A 111 6.14 19.76 -0.47
CA GLN A 111 6.11 18.92 0.74
C GLN A 111 4.71 18.40 1.06
N GLY A 112 3.70 19.27 0.97
CA GLY A 112 2.31 18.90 1.18
C GLY A 112 1.85 17.83 0.19
N TYR A 113 2.22 17.99 -1.08
CA TYR A 113 1.93 17.03 -2.15
C TYR A 113 2.65 15.69 -1.94
N ILE A 114 3.94 15.71 -1.61
CA ILE A 114 4.68 14.47 -1.32
C ILE A 114 4.01 13.76 -0.13
N ARG A 115 3.69 14.49 0.95
CA ARG A 115 3.02 13.89 2.10
C ARG A 115 1.64 13.34 1.76
N SER A 116 0.88 13.97 0.86
CA SER A 116 -0.41 13.43 0.43
C SER A 116 -0.26 12.17 -0.42
N GLN A 117 0.73 12.11 -1.32
CA GLN A 117 1.04 10.91 -2.12
C GLN A 117 1.54 9.75 -1.26
N LEU A 118 2.42 10.05 -0.29
CA LEU A 118 2.87 9.06 0.70
C LEU A 118 1.70 8.62 1.58
N ALA A 119 0.82 9.54 1.96
CA ALA A 119 -0.42 9.18 2.64
C ALA A 119 -1.23 8.23 1.75
N SER A 120 -1.46 8.49 0.46
CA SER A 120 -2.19 7.52 -0.40
C SER A 120 -1.44 6.19 -0.67
N GLY A 121 -0.32 5.92 0.01
CA GLY A 121 0.38 4.64 -0.05
C GLY A 121 1.48 4.56 -1.10
N ALA A 122 1.80 5.67 -1.78
CA ALA A 122 2.91 5.68 -2.74
C ALA A 122 4.24 5.40 -2.04
N ALA A 123 5.11 4.61 -2.67
CA ALA A 123 6.50 4.55 -2.23
C ALA A 123 7.22 5.86 -2.57
N LEU A 124 8.32 6.15 -1.86
CA LEU A 124 9.06 7.40 -2.02
C LEU A 124 9.52 7.64 -3.47
N ASP A 125 9.96 6.57 -4.13
CA ASP A 125 10.40 6.61 -5.51
C ASP A 125 9.23 6.58 -6.50
N GLU A 126 8.02 6.23 -6.08
CA GLU A 126 6.82 6.23 -6.92
C GLU A 126 6.11 7.59 -6.98
N VAL A 127 6.50 8.55 -6.13
CA VAL A 127 5.93 9.90 -6.15
C VAL A 127 6.27 10.60 -7.47
N GLU A 128 5.26 11.07 -8.18
CA GLU A 128 5.38 11.73 -9.48
C GLU A 128 4.72 13.11 -9.43
N VAL A 129 5.42 14.14 -9.89
CA VAL A 129 4.92 15.53 -9.92
C VAL A 129 4.99 16.06 -11.35
N ASP A 130 3.84 16.39 -11.95
CA ASP A 130 3.71 16.79 -13.37
C ASP A 130 4.59 15.95 -14.31
N ALA A 131 4.42 14.63 -14.22
CA ALA A 131 5.15 13.64 -14.99
C ALA A 131 6.63 13.43 -14.62
N VAL A 132 7.16 14.14 -13.62
CA VAL A 132 8.51 13.95 -13.11
C VAL A 132 8.50 13.03 -11.90
N LYS A 133 9.09 11.85 -12.05
CA LYS A 133 9.28 10.91 -10.95
C LYS A 133 10.33 11.44 -9.98
N LEU A 134 9.99 11.54 -8.69
CA LEU A 134 10.92 11.94 -7.63
C LEU A 134 11.84 10.77 -7.30
N SER A 135 12.74 10.47 -8.22
CA SER A 135 13.76 9.44 -8.05
C SER A 135 14.65 9.73 -6.84
N LEU A 136 15.36 8.72 -6.35
CA LEU A 136 16.31 8.91 -5.25
C LEU A 136 17.38 9.95 -5.61
N GLU A 137 17.81 10.00 -6.87
CA GLU A 137 18.73 11.03 -7.35
C GLU A 137 18.13 12.43 -7.18
N VAL A 138 16.85 12.60 -7.52
CA VAL A 138 16.16 13.88 -7.30
C VAL A 138 16.14 14.25 -5.82
N TRP A 139 15.82 13.28 -4.96
CA TRP A 139 15.84 13.47 -3.51
C TRP A 139 17.21 13.93 -2.99
N PHE A 140 18.30 13.31 -3.44
CA PHE A 140 19.64 13.62 -2.95
C PHE A 140 20.28 14.85 -3.55
N THR A 141 20.02 15.09 -4.84
CA THR A 141 20.67 16.17 -5.56
C THR A 141 19.95 17.49 -5.34
N TYR A 142 18.62 17.47 -5.33
CA TYR A 142 17.79 18.68 -5.35
C TYR A 142 16.96 18.88 -4.08
N LEU A 143 16.34 17.84 -3.52
CA LEU A 143 15.38 18.01 -2.40
C LEU A 143 16.02 18.03 -1.01
N THR A 144 17.11 17.32 -0.77
CA THR A 144 17.79 17.27 0.54
C THR A 144 19.05 18.11 0.60
N ARG A 145 19.43 18.74 -0.51
CA ARG A 145 20.63 19.57 -0.61
C ARG A 145 20.30 20.89 -1.29
N ARG A 146 20.97 21.97 -0.85
CA ARG A 146 20.97 23.30 -1.49
C ARG A 146 19.61 23.96 -1.69
N ASN A 147 18.60 23.55 -0.95
CA ASN A 147 17.31 24.24 -0.91
C ASN A 147 17.00 24.64 0.54
N LYS A 148 16.20 25.70 0.71
CA LYS A 148 15.89 26.23 2.04
C LYS A 148 14.97 25.32 2.88
N PHE A 149 14.39 24.31 2.26
CA PHE A 149 13.51 23.32 2.88
C PHE A 149 14.20 21.97 3.10
N ALA A 150 15.53 21.90 2.93
CA ALA A 150 16.28 20.65 2.89
C ALA A 150 16.08 19.82 4.16
N ASP A 151 15.99 20.47 5.33
CA ASP A 151 15.76 19.80 6.61
C ASP A 151 14.38 19.13 6.66
N ARG A 152 13.35 19.77 6.10
CA ARG A 152 11.99 19.20 6.07
C ARG A 152 11.91 18.00 5.10
N PHE A 153 12.51 18.11 3.92
CA PHE A 153 12.62 16.98 3.00
C PHE A 153 13.47 15.84 3.58
N SER A 154 14.57 16.17 4.28
CA SER A 154 15.39 15.18 4.97
C SER A 154 14.59 14.45 6.05
N SER A 155 13.73 15.16 6.79
CA SER A 155 12.83 14.54 7.77
C SER A 155 11.84 13.57 7.13
N ILE A 156 11.23 13.93 5.98
CA ILE A 156 10.35 13.01 5.23
C ILE A 156 11.13 11.77 4.78
N LEU A 157 12.33 11.97 4.25
CA LEU A 157 13.19 10.89 3.80
C LEU A 157 13.59 9.95 4.94
N GLU A 158 13.93 10.48 6.11
CA GLU A 158 14.31 9.69 7.30
C GLU A 158 13.12 8.92 7.90
N GLU A 159 11.92 9.50 7.88
CA GLU A 159 10.68 8.83 8.27
C GLU A 159 10.41 7.63 7.34
N MET A 160 10.42 7.87 6.04
CA MET A 160 10.15 6.84 5.02
C MET A 160 11.19 5.73 5.01
N ALA A 161 12.46 6.09 5.20
CA ALA A 161 13.56 5.16 5.42
C ALA A 161 13.30 4.19 6.58
N GLY A 162 12.85 4.72 7.71
CA GLY A 162 12.47 3.92 8.88
C GLY A 162 11.34 2.95 8.55
N ASN A 163 10.29 3.44 7.88
CA ASN A 163 9.14 2.64 7.47
C ASN A 163 9.54 1.53 6.49
N MET A 164 10.35 1.82 5.48
CA MET A 164 10.85 0.83 4.51
C MET A 164 11.63 -0.28 5.20
N LYS A 165 12.54 0.07 6.12
CA LYS A 165 13.32 -0.92 6.87
C LYS A 165 12.42 -1.83 7.71
N GLN A 166 11.49 -1.23 8.46
CA GLN A 166 10.56 -2.00 9.29
C GLN A 166 9.66 -2.92 8.45
N TYR A 167 9.16 -2.42 7.32
CA TYR A 167 8.39 -3.19 6.36
C TYR A 167 9.18 -4.38 5.81
N GLU A 168 10.45 -4.16 5.43
CA GLU A 168 11.30 -5.24 4.92
C GLU A 168 11.57 -6.32 5.98
N GLU A 169 11.87 -5.94 7.22
CA GLU A 169 12.03 -6.88 8.34
C GLU A 169 10.75 -7.68 8.59
N THR A 170 9.59 -7.03 8.47
CA THR A 170 8.28 -7.68 8.65
C THR A 170 7.98 -8.64 7.50
N LEU A 171 8.29 -8.26 6.27
CA LEU A 171 8.17 -9.14 5.10
C LEU A 171 9.10 -10.35 5.21
N GLN A 172 10.35 -10.17 5.64
CA GLN A 172 11.27 -11.28 5.84
C GLN A 172 10.73 -12.27 6.88
N LYS A 173 10.15 -11.78 7.98
CA LYS A 173 9.49 -12.63 8.99
C LYS A 173 8.29 -13.38 8.41
N LEU A 174 7.45 -12.69 7.63
CA LEU A 174 6.30 -13.32 6.97
C LEU A 174 6.74 -14.39 5.96
N GLN A 175 7.80 -14.13 5.20
CA GLN A 175 8.34 -15.07 4.20
C GLN A 175 9.04 -16.27 4.84
N ALA A 176 9.60 -16.11 6.04
CA ALA A 176 10.18 -17.20 6.81
C ALA A 176 9.11 -18.18 7.33
N ASP A 177 7.87 -17.72 7.52
CA ASP A 177 6.72 -18.59 7.77
C ASP A 177 6.18 -19.15 6.44
N GLU A 178 6.77 -20.27 5.99
CA GLU A 178 6.45 -20.87 4.70
C GLU A 178 4.96 -21.22 4.55
N ASP A 179 4.30 -21.65 5.62
CA ASP A 179 2.91 -22.09 5.55
C ASP A 179 1.97 -20.90 5.38
N LEU A 180 2.10 -19.88 6.24
CA LEU A 180 1.32 -18.66 6.13
C LEU A 180 1.58 -17.96 4.80
N TYR A 181 2.84 -17.87 4.37
CA TYR A 181 3.19 -17.24 3.11
C TYR A 181 2.63 -18.00 1.91
N MET A 182 2.56 -19.34 1.97
CA MET A 182 1.91 -20.15 0.94
C MET A 182 0.39 -19.95 0.92
N ARG A 183 -0.26 -19.89 2.10
CA ARG A 183 -1.70 -19.57 2.21
C ARG A 183 -2.02 -18.18 1.69
N MET A 184 -1.14 -17.20 1.90
CA MET A 184 -1.23 -15.87 1.30
C MET A 184 -1.20 -15.91 -0.24
N LYS A 185 -0.35 -16.75 -0.83
CA LYS A 185 -0.32 -16.95 -2.28
C LYS A 185 -1.60 -17.61 -2.80
N PHE A 186 -2.16 -18.57 -2.08
CA PHE A 186 -3.46 -19.18 -2.43
C PHE A 186 -4.57 -18.14 -2.42
N PHE A 187 -4.63 -17.34 -1.36
CA PHE A 187 -5.58 -16.26 -1.23
C PHE A 187 -5.48 -15.27 -2.39
N ILE A 188 -4.29 -14.76 -2.73
CA ILE A 188 -4.11 -13.84 -3.86
C ILE A 188 -4.44 -14.50 -5.21
N LYS A 189 -4.15 -15.79 -5.38
CA LYS A 189 -4.54 -16.53 -6.58
C LYS A 189 -6.07 -16.57 -6.73
N ASP A 190 -6.77 -16.87 -5.65
CA ASP A 190 -8.23 -16.92 -5.65
C ASP A 190 -8.83 -15.52 -5.84
N LEU A 191 -8.26 -14.46 -5.23
CA LEU A 191 -8.68 -13.07 -5.48
C LEU A 191 -8.53 -12.69 -6.95
N SER A 192 -7.44 -13.11 -7.59
CA SER A 192 -7.17 -12.84 -9.02
C SER A 192 -8.14 -13.57 -9.96
N SER A 193 -8.82 -14.61 -9.47
CA SER A 193 -9.76 -15.42 -10.25
C SER A 193 -11.21 -15.23 -9.76
N PHE A 194 -11.46 -14.21 -8.93
CA PHE A 194 -12.78 -13.89 -8.40
C PHE A 194 -13.76 -13.58 -9.54
N GLY A 195 -14.95 -14.19 -9.49
CA GLY A 195 -15.97 -14.15 -10.54
C GLY A 195 -15.73 -15.09 -11.73
N SER A 196 -14.53 -15.65 -11.90
CA SER A 196 -14.22 -16.62 -12.98
C SER A 196 -14.13 -18.07 -12.49
N ASP A 197 -13.84 -18.29 -11.21
CA ASP A 197 -13.77 -19.61 -10.55
C ASP A 197 -14.74 -19.61 -9.36
N GLU A 198 -15.87 -20.31 -9.50
CA GLU A 198 -16.91 -20.41 -8.47
C GLU A 198 -16.38 -20.98 -7.16
N GLU A 199 -15.42 -21.92 -7.20
CA GLU A 199 -14.84 -22.46 -5.98
C GLU A 199 -13.96 -21.43 -5.27
N ALA A 200 -13.28 -20.55 -6.02
CA ALA A 200 -12.50 -19.46 -5.46
C ALA A 200 -13.43 -18.46 -4.76
N GLN A 201 -14.54 -18.11 -5.41
CA GLN A 201 -15.57 -17.24 -4.82
C GLN A 201 -16.15 -17.85 -3.54
N GLU A 202 -16.53 -19.13 -3.55
CA GLU A 202 -17.04 -19.82 -2.34
C GLU A 202 -16.05 -19.73 -1.16
N ARG A 203 -14.75 -19.91 -1.40
CA ARG A 203 -13.72 -19.79 -0.36
C ARG A 203 -13.54 -18.36 0.16
N LEU A 204 -13.63 -17.38 -0.73
CA LEU A 204 -13.46 -15.97 -0.41
C LEU A 204 -14.68 -15.36 0.29
N GLU A 205 -15.87 -15.89 0.04
CA GLU A 205 -17.10 -15.48 0.72
C GLU A 205 -17.40 -16.36 1.95
N HIS A 206 -16.61 -17.41 2.17
CA HIS A 206 -16.73 -18.27 3.33
C HIS A 206 -16.65 -17.42 4.61
N SER A 207 -17.63 -17.60 5.52
CA SER A 207 -17.84 -16.83 6.77
C SER A 207 -18.66 -15.52 6.67
N GLY A 208 -18.99 -15.03 5.47
CA GLY A 208 -19.98 -13.96 5.24
C GLY A 208 -19.70 -12.58 5.86
N LYS A 209 -18.60 -12.41 6.61
CA LYS A 209 -18.27 -11.18 7.37
C LYS A 209 -16.79 -10.75 7.26
N SER A 210 -16.02 -11.35 6.36
CA SER A 210 -14.60 -11.03 6.23
C SER A 210 -14.37 -9.66 5.61
N GLN A 211 -13.65 -8.79 6.32
CA GLN A 211 -13.17 -7.53 5.76
C GLN A 211 -12.20 -7.82 4.60
N TYR A 212 -12.46 -7.24 3.42
CA TYR A 212 -11.64 -7.43 2.21
C TYR A 212 -11.37 -8.90 1.82
N PHE A 213 -12.31 -9.81 2.07
CA PHE A 213 -12.21 -11.25 1.79
C PHE A 213 -11.15 -12.01 2.60
N PHE A 214 -10.59 -11.41 3.66
CA PHE A 214 -9.72 -12.14 4.59
C PHE A 214 -10.57 -13.12 5.43
N THR A 215 -10.66 -14.37 4.99
CA THR A 215 -11.55 -15.38 5.59
C THR A 215 -10.82 -16.43 6.39
N THR A 216 -11.59 -17.10 7.24
CA THR A 216 -11.15 -18.29 7.98
C THR A 216 -10.93 -19.53 7.10
N ALA A 217 -11.20 -19.43 5.79
CA ALA A 217 -10.81 -20.47 4.84
C ALA A 217 -9.30 -20.49 4.60
N TYR A 218 -8.62 -19.34 4.74
CA TYR A 218 -7.20 -19.19 4.51
C TYR A 218 -6.41 -18.90 5.77
N PHE A 219 -6.98 -18.19 6.75
CA PHE A 219 -6.23 -17.61 7.87
C PHE A 219 -6.96 -17.83 9.21
N SER A 220 -6.26 -17.84 10.34
CA SER A 220 -6.91 -17.69 11.65
C SER A 220 -7.32 -16.23 11.88
N GLU A 221 -8.18 -15.97 12.87
CA GLU A 221 -8.59 -14.59 13.20
C GLU A 221 -7.40 -13.72 13.64
N GLU A 222 -6.47 -14.30 14.40
CA GLU A 222 -5.23 -13.64 14.83
C GLU A 222 -4.31 -13.33 13.64
N GLU A 223 -4.25 -14.25 12.66
CA GLU A 223 -3.49 -14.03 11.43
C GLU A 223 -4.11 -12.91 10.60
N ILE A 224 -5.43 -12.86 10.48
CA ILE A 224 -6.15 -11.80 9.76
C ILE A 224 -5.84 -10.44 10.40
N ALA A 225 -6.00 -10.32 11.72
CA ALA A 225 -5.70 -9.08 12.43
C ALA A 225 -4.24 -8.64 12.21
N ARG A 226 -3.28 -9.58 12.31
CA ARG A 226 -1.86 -9.30 12.07
C ARG A 226 -1.56 -8.88 10.63
N LEU A 227 -2.20 -9.51 9.64
CA LEU A 227 -1.99 -9.20 8.23
C LEU A 227 -2.57 -7.82 7.85
N LEU A 228 -3.72 -7.47 8.42
CA LEU A 228 -4.37 -6.17 8.21
C LEU A 228 -3.62 -5.02 8.90
N GLU A 229 -3.00 -5.28 10.06
CA GLU A 229 -2.15 -4.31 10.79
C GLU A 229 -0.72 -4.21 10.27
N LEU A 230 -0.34 -5.03 9.28
CA LEU A 230 1.00 -4.97 8.69
C LEU A 230 1.24 -3.60 8.05
N ARG A 231 2.28 -2.90 8.51
CA ARG A 231 2.67 -1.60 7.96
C ARG A 231 3.53 -1.77 6.71
N VAL A 232 3.15 -1.06 5.66
CA VAL A 232 3.87 -1.01 4.38
C VAL A 232 4.96 0.06 4.38
N SER A 233 5.70 0.19 3.29
CA SER A 233 6.76 1.20 3.12
C SER A 233 6.28 2.65 3.29
N SER A 234 5.00 2.95 3.05
CA SER A 234 4.43 4.28 3.32
C SER A 234 4.18 4.56 4.81
N GLY A 235 4.30 3.55 5.68
CA GLY A 235 3.98 3.62 7.10
C GLY A 235 2.52 3.27 7.43
N LYS A 236 1.65 3.15 6.43
CA LYS A 236 0.24 2.75 6.59
C LYS A 236 0.07 1.26 6.78
N SER A 237 -0.98 0.87 7.49
CA SER A 237 -1.39 -0.54 7.56
C SER A 237 -2.07 -0.99 6.26
N VAL A 238 -2.09 -2.30 6.02
CA VAL A 238 -2.86 -2.90 4.91
C VAL A 238 -4.34 -2.51 4.99
N ASN A 239 -4.90 -2.46 6.21
CA ASN A 239 -6.27 -2.04 6.46
C ASN A 239 -6.54 -0.61 5.99
N GLU A 240 -5.66 0.33 6.33
CA GLU A 240 -5.76 1.73 5.91
C GLU A 240 -5.68 1.85 4.38
N LEU A 241 -4.73 1.15 3.74
CA LEU A 241 -4.59 1.17 2.28
C LEU A 241 -5.83 0.63 1.56
N LEU A 242 -6.41 -0.46 2.05
CA LEU A 242 -7.62 -1.03 1.47
C LEU A 242 -8.84 -0.14 1.72
N GLY A 243 -8.92 0.51 2.88
CA GLY A 243 -9.96 1.49 3.18
C GLY A 243 -9.94 2.70 2.24
N GLU A 244 -8.75 3.19 1.91
CA GLU A 244 -8.57 4.28 0.95
C GLU A 244 -8.91 3.85 -0.47
N LEU A 245 -8.48 2.65 -0.86
CA LEU A 245 -8.82 2.09 -2.16
C LEU A 245 -10.34 2.02 -2.36
N VAL A 246 -11.08 1.57 -1.34
CA VAL A 246 -12.56 1.56 -1.36
C VAL A 246 -13.14 2.97 -1.48
N SER A 247 -12.58 3.93 -0.74
CA SER A 247 -13.07 5.31 -0.69
C SER A 247 -12.88 6.04 -2.02
N ASP A 248 -11.77 5.78 -2.71
CA ASP A 248 -11.38 6.50 -3.93
C ASP A 248 -12.11 6.00 -5.19
N LYS A 249 -12.34 4.69 -5.30
CA LYS A 249 -12.81 4.06 -6.55
C LYS A 249 -14.31 3.78 -6.62
N GLY A 250 -15.02 3.83 -5.48
CA GLY A 250 -16.47 3.56 -5.40
C GLY A 250 -16.82 2.08 -5.65
N GLU A 251 -16.50 1.54 -6.82
CA GLU A 251 -16.60 0.13 -7.16
C GLU A 251 -15.20 -0.49 -7.25
N LEU A 252 -14.94 -1.51 -6.42
CA LEU A 252 -13.68 -2.26 -6.45
C LEU A 252 -13.84 -3.59 -7.16
N CYS A 253 -12.96 -3.84 -8.12
CA CYS A 253 -12.79 -5.17 -8.68
C CYS A 253 -11.73 -5.93 -7.89
N THR A 254 -12.13 -6.99 -7.19
CA THR A 254 -11.24 -7.86 -6.42
C THR A 254 -10.01 -8.31 -7.22
N SER A 255 -10.22 -8.70 -8.48
CA SER A 255 -9.18 -9.25 -9.35
C SER A 255 -8.19 -8.20 -9.87
N HIS A 256 -8.65 -6.98 -10.13
CA HIS A 256 -7.85 -5.94 -10.80
C HIS A 256 -7.34 -4.84 -9.85
N ASP A 257 -7.98 -4.67 -8.69
CA ASP A 257 -7.61 -3.65 -7.71
C ASP A 257 -6.98 -4.29 -6.47
N VAL A 258 -7.69 -5.21 -5.82
CA VAL A 258 -7.28 -5.77 -4.52
C VAL A 258 -6.13 -6.78 -4.67
N ALA A 259 -6.26 -7.74 -5.58
CA ALA A 259 -5.24 -8.79 -5.76
C ALA A 259 -3.86 -8.22 -6.12
N PRO A 260 -3.74 -7.28 -7.09
CA PRO A 260 -2.44 -6.69 -7.43
C PRO A 260 -1.84 -5.86 -6.30
N LEU A 261 -2.67 -5.15 -5.53
CA LEU A 261 -2.21 -4.39 -4.36
C LEU A 261 -1.64 -5.34 -3.30
N LEU A 262 -2.39 -6.36 -2.90
CA LEU A 262 -1.93 -7.32 -1.89
C LEU A 262 -0.72 -8.11 -2.37
N GLN A 263 -0.65 -8.45 -3.66
CA GLN A 263 0.54 -9.07 -4.23
C GLN A 263 1.78 -8.19 -4.06
N LYS A 264 1.68 -6.88 -4.33
CA LYS A 264 2.77 -5.92 -4.12
C LYS A 264 3.13 -5.80 -2.63
N VAL A 265 2.13 -5.63 -1.77
CA VAL A 265 2.31 -5.43 -0.33
C VAL A 265 2.89 -6.64 0.39
N PHE A 266 2.60 -7.86 -0.05
CA PHE A 266 3.20 -9.06 0.54
C PHE A 266 4.47 -9.52 -0.19
N GLY A 267 5.01 -8.71 -1.11
CA GLY A 267 6.24 -9.00 -1.85
C GLY A 267 6.16 -10.30 -2.66
N ILE A 268 4.99 -10.66 -3.17
CA ILE A 268 4.79 -11.90 -3.93
C ILE A 268 5.18 -11.65 -5.39
N LYS A 269 6.21 -12.37 -5.85
CA LYS A 269 6.73 -12.27 -7.22
C LYS A 269 5.62 -12.46 -8.26
N ARG A 270 5.64 -11.63 -9.31
CA ARG A 270 4.77 -11.83 -10.48
C ARG A 270 5.05 -13.20 -11.11
N GLY A 271 4.00 -13.86 -11.60
CA GLY A 271 4.12 -15.20 -12.19
C GLY A 271 4.31 -16.34 -11.19
N PHE A 272 4.18 -16.12 -9.87
CA PHE A 272 4.26 -17.20 -8.87
C PHE A 272 3.30 -18.36 -9.13
N GLN A 273 2.21 -18.09 -9.85
CA GLN A 273 1.20 -19.08 -10.21
C GLN A 273 1.75 -20.15 -11.16
N GLU A 274 2.83 -19.85 -11.89
CA GLU A 274 3.47 -20.79 -12.81
C GLU A 274 4.42 -21.77 -12.14
N ASP A 275 4.84 -21.48 -10.90
CA ASP A 275 5.73 -22.33 -10.11
C ASP A 275 5.11 -23.71 -9.87
N ALA A 276 5.87 -24.77 -10.17
CA ALA A 276 5.38 -26.14 -10.05
C ALA A 276 5.06 -26.52 -8.59
N GLY A 277 5.86 -26.02 -7.64
CA GLY A 277 5.63 -26.22 -6.22
C GLY A 277 4.35 -25.55 -5.75
N PHE A 278 4.10 -24.32 -6.20
CA PHE A 278 2.85 -23.61 -5.97
C PHE A 278 1.65 -24.39 -6.53
N LYS A 279 1.67 -24.75 -7.83
CA LYS A 279 0.58 -25.50 -8.48
C LYS A 279 0.24 -26.80 -7.73
N HIS A 280 1.26 -27.54 -7.32
CA HIS A 280 1.09 -28.78 -6.57
C HIS A 280 0.43 -28.54 -5.20
N ARG A 281 0.96 -27.60 -4.39
CA ARG A 281 0.42 -27.30 -3.06
C ARG A 281 -0.99 -26.70 -3.15
N PHE A 282 -1.26 -25.84 -4.12
CA PHE A 282 -2.59 -25.24 -4.31
C PHE A 282 -3.65 -26.26 -4.72
N LYS A 283 -3.30 -27.21 -5.61
CA LYS A 283 -4.18 -28.33 -5.97
C LYS A 283 -4.48 -29.21 -4.76
N ALA A 284 -3.49 -29.48 -3.92
CA ALA A 284 -3.69 -30.24 -2.68
C ALA A 284 -4.63 -29.49 -1.71
N PHE A 285 -4.44 -28.18 -1.53
CA PHE A 285 -5.31 -27.31 -0.74
C PHE A 285 -6.76 -27.37 -1.22
N ARG A 286 -7.02 -27.14 -2.52
CA ARG A 286 -8.39 -27.23 -3.10
C ARG A 286 -9.03 -28.59 -2.81
N LYS A 287 -8.31 -29.69 -3.04
CA LYS A 287 -8.81 -31.04 -2.77
C LYS A 287 -9.18 -31.26 -1.30
N GLN A 288 -8.39 -30.72 -0.38
CA GLN A 288 -8.68 -30.80 1.06
C GLN A 288 -9.92 -29.98 1.43
N TRP A 289 -10.04 -28.76 0.89
CA TRP A 289 -11.19 -27.89 1.07
C TRP A 289 -12.51 -28.56 0.63
N THR A 290 -12.58 -29.03 -0.62
CA THR A 290 -13.78 -29.70 -1.16
C THR A 290 -14.16 -30.92 -0.31
N LYS A 291 -13.17 -31.69 0.17
CA LYS A 291 -13.41 -32.85 1.04
C LYS A 291 -13.99 -32.44 2.40
N LYS A 292 -13.52 -31.34 2.99
CA LYS A 292 -14.02 -30.80 4.27
C LYS A 292 -15.44 -30.27 4.12
N ASN A 293 -15.70 -29.44 3.11
CA ASN A 293 -17.03 -28.84 2.91
C ASN A 293 -18.08 -29.85 2.45
N ARG A 294 -17.72 -30.84 1.62
CA ARG A 294 -18.66 -31.92 1.25
C ARG A 294 -19.07 -32.74 2.48
N ARG A 295 -18.16 -33.00 3.42
CA ARG A 295 -18.49 -33.69 4.68
C ARG A 295 -19.38 -32.84 5.57
N PHE A 296 -19.11 -31.54 5.64
CA PHE A 296 -19.94 -30.60 6.39
C PHE A 296 -21.37 -30.53 5.84
N SER A 297 -21.52 -30.36 4.53
CA SER A 297 -22.81 -30.38 3.83
C SER A 297 -23.58 -31.68 4.09
N ILE A 298 -22.97 -32.85 3.89
CA ILE A 298 -23.62 -34.15 4.18
C ILE A 298 -24.03 -34.27 5.65
N SER A 299 -23.19 -33.81 6.58
CA SER A 299 -23.51 -33.86 8.01
C SER A 299 -24.67 -32.93 8.38
N LEU A 300 -24.74 -31.74 7.77
CA LEU A 300 -25.80 -30.76 7.98
C LEU A 300 -27.12 -31.29 7.39
N THR A 301 -27.10 -31.82 6.17
CA THR A 301 -28.28 -32.45 5.55
C THR A 301 -28.76 -33.65 6.37
N ARG A 302 -27.85 -34.48 6.92
CA ARG A 302 -28.22 -35.59 7.83
C ARG A 302 -28.83 -35.09 9.13
N ARG A 303 -28.33 -33.99 9.70
CA ARG A 303 -28.90 -33.38 10.91
C ARG A 303 -30.27 -32.78 10.65
N LEU A 304 -30.44 -32.06 9.54
CA LEU A 304 -31.72 -31.47 9.13
C LEU A 304 -32.77 -32.54 8.80
N THR A 305 -32.37 -33.63 8.13
CA THR A 305 -33.27 -34.77 7.86
C THR A 305 -33.60 -35.58 9.11
N ALA A 306 -32.64 -35.75 10.03
CA ALA A 306 -32.92 -36.38 11.32
C ALA A 306 -33.83 -35.51 12.20
N TRP A 307 -33.64 -34.18 12.18
CA TRP A 307 -34.52 -33.22 12.84
C TRP A 307 -35.93 -33.26 12.25
N SER A 308 -36.07 -33.21 10.92
CA SER A 308 -37.39 -33.28 10.29
C SER A 308 -38.11 -34.60 10.58
N LEU A 309 -37.40 -35.73 10.57
CA LEU A 309 -37.96 -37.04 10.94
C LEU A 309 -38.36 -37.12 12.43
N THR A 310 -37.61 -36.48 13.32
CA THR A 310 -37.93 -36.44 14.75
C THR A 310 -39.13 -35.53 15.02
N ALA A 311 -39.19 -34.38 14.34
CA ALA A 311 -40.34 -33.48 14.37
C ALA A 311 -41.62 -34.17 13.86
N LEU A 312 -41.54 -34.91 12.74
CA LEU A 312 -42.64 -35.72 12.20
C LEU A 312 -43.11 -36.78 13.20
N LYS A 313 -42.18 -37.50 13.85
CA LYS A 313 -42.54 -38.49 14.88
C LYS A 313 -43.23 -37.84 16.08
N MET A 314 -42.80 -36.65 16.52
CA MET A 314 -43.43 -35.93 17.63
C MET A 314 -44.86 -35.48 17.27
N VAL A 315 -45.09 -35.06 16.03
CA VAL A 315 -46.43 -34.73 15.52
C VAL A 315 -47.32 -35.98 15.53
N ASP A 316 -46.83 -37.12 15.01
CA ASP A 316 -47.61 -38.35 14.88
C ASP A 316 -47.89 -39.04 16.22
N THR A 317 -46.95 -39.00 17.18
CA THR A 317 -47.07 -39.73 18.46
C THR A 317 -47.66 -38.90 19.59
N LEU A 318 -47.43 -37.59 19.60
CA LEU A 318 -47.82 -36.71 20.70
C LEU A 318 -48.89 -35.70 20.30
N GLY A 319 -49.33 -35.68 19.03
CA GLY A 319 -50.38 -34.80 18.54
C GLY A 319 -49.99 -33.32 18.54
N PHE A 320 -48.70 -33.00 18.62
CA PHE A 320 -48.24 -31.61 18.57
C PHE A 320 -48.50 -31.00 17.19
N PRO A 321 -49.08 -29.79 17.10
CA PRO A 321 -49.19 -29.08 15.84
C PRO A 321 -47.79 -28.74 15.31
N ILE A 322 -47.56 -28.92 14.00
CA ILE A 322 -46.28 -28.63 13.32
C ILE A 322 -45.78 -27.21 13.63
N ALA A 323 -46.70 -26.24 13.78
CA ALA A 323 -46.38 -24.85 14.11
C ALA A 323 -45.70 -24.67 15.47
N SER A 324 -45.93 -25.56 16.44
CA SER A 324 -45.34 -25.49 17.78
C SER A 324 -43.92 -26.06 17.84
N VAL A 325 -43.57 -26.97 16.92
CA VAL A 325 -42.24 -27.62 16.86
C VAL A 325 -41.19 -26.73 16.20
N ILE A 326 -41.62 -25.87 15.26
CA ILE A 326 -40.72 -24.93 14.55
C ILE A 326 -40.22 -23.81 15.48
N MET A 327 -41.04 -23.36 16.43
CA MET A 327 -40.69 -22.27 17.37
C MET A 327 -39.61 -22.66 18.41
N LEU A 328 -39.30 -23.95 18.56
CA LEU A 328 -38.23 -24.44 19.44
C LEU A 328 -36.86 -24.54 18.73
N GLY A 329 -36.82 -24.38 17.40
CA GLY A 329 -35.61 -24.56 16.59
C GLY A 329 -34.65 -23.37 16.56
N ASP A 330 -35.08 -22.19 17.00
CA ASP A 330 -34.27 -20.95 16.98
C ASP A 330 -33.56 -20.66 18.31
N TRP A 331 -33.51 -21.63 19.23
CA TRP A 331 -32.91 -21.44 20.56
C TRP A 331 -31.49 -22.04 20.65
N ASP A 332 -30.47 -21.20 20.50
CA ASP A 332 -29.03 -21.53 20.69
C ASP A 332 -28.63 -21.62 22.19
N GLY A 333 -29.49 -22.23 23.02
CA GLY A 333 -29.21 -22.50 24.44
C GLY A 333 -28.70 -23.92 24.69
N PRO A 334 -27.86 -24.17 25.72
CA PRO A 334 -27.46 -25.52 26.08
C PRO A 334 -28.70 -26.32 26.52
N VAL A 335 -28.94 -27.45 25.83
CA VAL A 335 -30.08 -28.35 26.08
C VAL A 335 -29.94 -28.99 27.46
N CYS A 336 -30.77 -28.58 28.41
CA CYS A 336 -30.96 -29.32 29.66
C CYS A 336 -31.83 -30.55 29.40
N ASP A 337 -31.30 -31.72 29.74
CA ASP A 337 -31.93 -33.03 29.64
C ASP A 337 -33.07 -33.17 30.67
N PRO A 338 -34.37 -33.17 30.28
CA PRO A 338 -35.47 -33.13 31.23
C PRO A 338 -35.69 -34.43 32.00
N LEU A 339 -35.00 -35.52 31.66
CA LEU A 339 -35.27 -36.86 32.20
C LEU A 339 -34.41 -37.27 33.40
N LYS A 340 -33.71 -36.32 34.05
CA LYS A 340 -32.88 -36.62 35.24
C LYS A 340 -33.50 -36.30 36.61
N HIS A 341 -34.73 -35.80 36.66
CA HIS A 341 -35.41 -35.55 37.94
C HIS A 341 -36.70 -36.37 38.07
N GLU A 342 -36.56 -37.68 38.27
CA GLU A 342 -37.61 -38.49 38.93
C GLU A 342 -37.02 -39.82 39.44
N ARG A 343 -36.12 -39.71 40.42
CA ARG A 343 -35.89 -40.75 41.45
C ARG A 343 -35.45 -40.07 42.74
N ASN A 344 -36.43 -39.81 43.61
CA ASN A 344 -36.35 -40.00 45.05
C ASN A 344 -37.76 -40.02 45.62
#